data_AF-A0A1I6DN78-F1
#
_entry.id   AF-A0A1I6DN78-F1
#
_cell.length_a   1.000
_cell.length_b   1.000
_cell.length_c   1.000
_cell.angle_alpha   90.00
_cell.angle_beta   90.00
_cell.angle_gamma   90.00
#
_symmetry.space_group_name_H-M   'P 1'
#
loop_
_entity.id
_entity.type
_entity.pdbx_description
1 polymer ?
#
loop_
_entity_poly.entity_id
_entity_poly.type
_entity_poly.pdbx_seq_one_letter_code
_entity_poly.pdbx_strand_id
1 'polypeptide(L)'
;MLNIKTELSTFFTQERITRLSNLAPKYIKHFYYVGKQVFWDYWKIIKVISILFLLIYAVNRCGEQFMQIDNPKVLTDFILQNQVAILIIGHILINIAKLTYALLNLACYIISFAMGIRFVNYLYTKPFVAMTDQEHIALISKLKSTGIVGKHMNGYLDYDWDEVLNNLYEKYLREADYTLNELYQKIQKHYFYLKSTSIRVFEFDS
;
A
#
# COMPACT_ATOMS: atom_id res chain seq x y z
N MET A 1 -1.95 12.02 -43.19
CA MET A 1 -0.98 12.10 -42.09
C MET A 1 -1.69 12.74 -40.91
N LEU A 2 -2.05 11.97 -39.88
CA LEU A 2 -2.76 12.49 -38.70
C LEU A 2 -1.82 13.45 -37.97
N ASN A 3 -2.21 14.73 -37.85
CA ASN A 3 -1.37 15.73 -37.22
C ASN A 3 -1.53 15.62 -35.70
N ILE A 4 -0.82 14.66 -35.10
CA ILE A 4 -0.80 14.36 -33.66
C ILE A 4 -0.58 15.63 -32.81
N LYS A 5 0.18 16.59 -33.35
CA LYS A 5 0.42 17.90 -32.70
C LYS A 5 -0.86 18.70 -32.50
N THR A 6 -1.78 18.64 -33.47
CA THR A 6 -3.06 19.35 -33.42
C THR A 6 -4.05 18.64 -32.51
N GLU A 7 -4.08 17.31 -32.48
CA GLU A 7 -4.93 16.55 -31.56
C GLU A 7 -4.49 16.70 -30.10
N LEU A 8 -3.17 16.72 -29.84
CA LEU A 8 -2.63 16.98 -28.51
C LEU A 8 -2.95 18.40 -28.01
N SER A 9 -2.90 19.41 -28.87
CA SER A 9 -3.19 20.79 -28.48
C SER A 9 -4.67 21.03 -28.21
N THR A 10 -5.60 20.31 -28.86
CA THR A 10 -7.02 20.30 -28.48
C THR A 10 -7.29 19.51 -27.20
N PHE A 11 -6.51 18.47 -26.92
CA PHE A 11 -6.69 17.65 -25.71
C PHE A 11 -6.17 18.33 -24.44
N PHE A 12 -5.05 19.05 -24.54
CA PHE A 12 -4.36 19.73 -23.45
C PHE A 12 -4.61 21.25 -23.48
N THR A 13 -5.87 21.66 -23.36
CA THR A 13 -6.19 23.08 -23.14
C THR A 13 -5.62 23.56 -21.80
N GLN A 14 -5.28 24.85 -21.68
CA GLN A 14 -4.77 25.46 -20.44
C GLN A 14 -5.64 25.14 -19.21
N GLU A 15 -6.97 25.14 -19.41
CA GLU A 15 -7.97 24.78 -18.41
C GLU A 15 -7.86 23.31 -17.96
N ARG A 16 -7.71 22.39 -18.92
CA ARG A 16 -7.54 20.96 -18.62
C ARG A 16 -6.21 20.69 -17.92
N ILE A 17 -5.12 21.34 -18.34
CA ILE A 17 -3.81 21.22 -17.68
C ILE A 17 -3.90 21.71 -16.23
N THR A 18 -4.55 22.86 -16.01
CA THR A 18 -4.73 23.42 -14.66
C THR A 18 -5.56 22.48 -13.78
N ARG A 19 -6.65 21.93 -14.33
CA ARG A 19 -7.48 20.93 -13.64
C ARG A 19 -6.70 19.65 -13.34
N LEU A 20 -5.89 19.16 -14.28
CA LEU A 20 -5.03 17.99 -14.09
C LEU A 20 -3.96 18.24 -13.03
N SER A 21 -3.32 19.41 -13.04
CA SER A 21 -2.34 19.82 -12.04
C SER A 21 -2.95 19.86 -10.63
N ASN A 22 -4.16 20.37 -10.50
CA ASN A 22 -4.88 20.40 -9.22
C ASN A 22 -5.34 19.01 -8.75
N LEU A 23 -5.63 18.10 -9.68
CA LEU A 23 -6.09 16.74 -9.37
C LEU A 23 -4.95 15.75 -9.17
N ALA A 24 -3.81 15.92 -9.84
CA ALA A 24 -2.70 14.98 -9.82
C ALA A 24 -2.18 14.67 -8.40
N PRO A 25 -1.98 15.64 -7.49
CA PRO A 25 -1.63 15.36 -6.10
C PRO A 25 -2.65 14.49 -5.37
N LYS A 26 -3.94 14.60 -5.71
CA LYS A 26 -5.03 13.80 -5.13
C LYS A 26 -4.98 12.35 -5.60
N TYR A 27 -4.72 12.13 -6.88
CA TYR A 27 -4.48 10.78 -7.42
C TYR A 27 -3.23 10.14 -6.81
N ILE A 28 -2.13 10.89 -6.65
CA ILE A 28 -0.91 10.38 -6.00
C ILE A 28 -1.19 9.94 -4.56
N LYS A 29 -1.93 10.73 -3.79
CA LYS A 29 -2.37 10.35 -2.43
C LYS A 29 -3.21 9.07 -2.42
N HIS A 30 -4.09 8.90 -3.40
CA HIS A 30 -4.88 7.67 -3.54
C HIS A 30 -3.99 6.46 -3.86
N PHE A 31 -3.06 6.56 -4.80
CA PHE A 31 -2.11 5.49 -5.09
C PHE A 31 -1.29 5.12 -3.84
N TYR A 32 -0.85 6.11 -3.07
CA TYR A 32 -0.16 5.87 -1.80
C TYR A 32 -1.05 5.13 -0.79
N TYR A 33 -2.31 5.53 -0.65
CA TYR A 33 -3.28 4.86 0.21
C TYR A 33 -3.52 3.40 -0.20
N VAL A 34 -3.76 3.15 -1.50
CA VAL A 34 -3.93 1.79 -2.05
C VAL A 34 -2.68 0.95 -1.83
N GLY A 35 -1.49 1.52 -2.11
CA GLY A 35 -0.21 0.85 -1.89
C GLY A 35 -0.01 0.48 -0.42
N LYS A 36 -0.35 1.39 0.50
CA LYS A 36 -0.33 1.12 1.94
C LYS A 36 -1.29 -0.02 2.31
N GLN A 37 -2.52 -0.04 1.80
CA GLN A 37 -3.47 -1.14 2.06
C GLN A 37 -2.92 -2.49 1.61
N VAL A 38 -2.41 -2.56 0.37
CA VAL A 38 -1.82 -3.79 -0.16
C VAL A 38 -0.61 -4.21 0.67
N PHE A 39 0.25 -3.27 1.09
CA PHE A 39 1.38 -3.60 1.97
C PHE A 39 0.92 -4.21 3.30
N TRP A 40 -0.11 -3.66 3.94
CA TRP A 40 -0.65 -4.19 5.18
C TRP A 40 -1.25 -5.59 5.03
N ASP A 41 -1.93 -5.87 3.91
CA ASP A 41 -2.46 -7.21 3.61
C ASP A 41 -1.34 -8.27 3.59
N TYR A 42 -0.16 -7.91 3.07
CA TYR A 42 0.99 -8.82 2.96
C TYR A 42 2.01 -8.67 4.09
N TRP A 43 1.78 -7.80 5.07
CA TRP A 43 2.74 -7.47 6.14
C TRP A 43 3.15 -8.70 6.97
N LYS A 44 2.20 -9.59 7.26
CA LYS A 44 2.49 -10.84 7.99
C LYS A 44 3.46 -11.74 7.21
N ILE A 45 3.32 -11.80 5.90
CA ILE A 45 4.15 -12.62 5.01
C ILE A 45 5.54 -12.00 4.89
N ILE A 46 5.64 -10.68 4.72
CA ILE A 46 6.91 -9.94 4.68
C ILE A 46 7.72 -10.18 5.95
N LYS A 47 7.08 -10.13 7.13
CA LYS A 47 7.75 -10.43 8.42
C LYS A 47 8.38 -11.81 8.47
N VAL A 48 7.66 -12.84 8.02
CA VAL A 48 8.17 -14.22 8.00
C VAL A 48 9.40 -14.33 7.11
N ILE A 49 9.36 -13.71 5.93
CA ILE A 49 10.49 -13.69 4.99
C ILE A 49 11.70 -12.96 5.58
N SER A 50 11.49 -11.83 6.25
CA SER A 50 12.57 -11.10 6.93
C SER A 50 13.23 -11.93 8.05
N ILE A 51 12.43 -12.68 8.82
CA ILE A 51 12.95 -13.59 9.86
C ILE A 51 13.77 -14.73 9.21
N LEU A 52 13.29 -15.31 8.11
CA LEU A 52 14.04 -16.32 7.36
C LEU A 52 15.37 -15.77 6.83
N PHE A 53 15.39 -14.52 6.35
CA PHE A 53 16.61 -13.86 5.89
C PHE A 53 17.63 -13.70 7.03
N LEU A 54 17.17 -13.27 8.20
CA LEU A 54 18.00 -13.17 9.40
C LEU A 54 18.56 -14.53 9.86
N LEU A 55 17.77 -15.60 9.77
CA LEU A 55 18.20 -16.96 10.10
C LEU A 55 19.27 -17.48 9.13
N ILE A 56 19.07 -17.31 7.82
CA ILE A 56 20.06 -17.71 6.80
C ILE A 56 21.36 -16.93 7.00
N TYR A 57 21.25 -15.61 7.23
CA TYR A 57 22.41 -14.76 7.50
C TYR A 57 23.16 -15.19 8.77
N ALA A 58 22.43 -15.51 9.85
CA ALA A 58 23.04 -16.00 11.09
C ALA A 58 23.75 -17.34 10.91
N VAL A 59 23.17 -18.28 10.15
CA VAL A 59 23.81 -19.57 9.84
C VAL A 59 25.09 -19.38 9.04
N ASN A 60 25.07 -18.53 8.00
CA ASN A 60 26.28 -18.23 7.21
C ASN A 60 27.39 -17.63 8.08
N ARG A 61 27.05 -16.66 8.95
CA ARG A 61 28.01 -16.01 9.84
C ARG A 61 28.55 -16.94 10.93
N CYS A 62 27.72 -17.86 11.43
CA CYS A 62 28.15 -18.87 12.41
C CYS A 62 29.08 -19.91 11.77
N GLY A 63 28.82 -20.30 10.50
CA GLY A 63 29.71 -21.16 9.73
C GLY A 63 31.11 -20.55 9.49
N GLU A 64 31.19 -19.25 9.24
CA GLU A 64 32.47 -18.53 9.14
C GLU A 64 33.25 -18.52 10.45
N GLN A 65 32.56 -18.42 11.59
CA GLN A 65 33.19 -18.46 12.92
C GLN A 65 33.62 -19.87 13.34
N PHE A 66 32.89 -20.92 12.97
CA PHE A 66 33.30 -22.31 13.20
C PHE A 66 34.59 -22.71 12.44
N MET A 67 34.96 -21.99 11.38
CA MET A 67 36.26 -22.19 10.71
C MET A 67 37.44 -21.49 11.42
N GLN A 68 37.18 -20.67 12.45
CA GLN A 68 38.21 -20.06 13.30
C GLN A 68 38.41 -20.91 14.56
N ILE A 69 39.13 -22.03 14.45
CA ILE A 69 39.43 -22.92 15.60
C ILE A 69 40.79 -22.54 16.19
N ASP A 70 40.84 -22.34 17.50
CA ASP A 70 42.00 -21.92 18.31
C ASP A 70 43.13 -22.96 18.45
N ASN A 71 43.12 -24.05 17.66
CA ASN A 71 44.17 -25.08 17.74
C ASN A 71 44.49 -25.69 16.35
N PRO A 72 45.34 -25.02 15.55
CA PRO A 72 45.52 -25.33 14.13
C PRO A 72 46.11 -26.72 13.87
N LYS A 73 46.88 -27.32 14.79
CA LYS A 73 47.53 -28.63 14.57
C LYS A 73 46.55 -29.80 14.52
N VAL A 74 45.65 -29.91 15.52
CA VAL A 74 44.66 -30.99 15.61
C VAL A 74 43.65 -30.91 14.46
N LEU A 75 43.28 -29.69 14.08
CA LEU A 75 42.43 -29.44 12.93
C LEU A 75 43.10 -29.86 11.62
N THR A 76 44.39 -29.56 11.44
CA THR A 76 45.12 -29.90 10.22
C THR A 76 45.23 -31.41 10.03
N ASP A 77 45.53 -32.17 11.09
CA ASP A 77 45.61 -33.63 11.05
C ASP A 77 44.24 -34.29 10.78
N PHE A 78 43.18 -33.77 11.40
CA PHE A 78 41.81 -34.23 11.15
C PHE A 78 41.34 -33.93 9.72
N ILE A 79 41.66 -32.73 9.20
CA ILE A 79 41.37 -32.35 7.82
C ILE A 79 42.12 -33.29 6.88
N LEU A 80 43.44 -33.45 7.03
CA LEU A 80 44.27 -34.34 6.20
C LEU A 80 43.74 -35.78 6.16
N GLN A 81 43.27 -36.33 7.28
CA GLN A 81 42.69 -37.67 7.34
C GLN A 81 41.31 -37.78 6.70
N ASN A 82 40.51 -36.71 6.70
CA ASN A 82 39.11 -36.71 6.24
C ASN A 82 38.87 -35.77 5.05
N GLN A 83 39.92 -35.43 4.30
CA GLN A 83 39.94 -34.37 3.27
C GLN A 83 38.78 -34.52 2.28
N VAL A 84 38.54 -35.73 1.78
CA VAL A 84 37.47 -36.02 0.82
C VAL A 84 36.08 -35.82 1.45
N ALA A 85 35.87 -36.30 2.67
CA ALA A 85 34.59 -36.19 3.37
C ALA A 85 34.25 -34.73 3.71
N ILE A 86 35.24 -33.94 4.16
CA ILE A 86 35.07 -32.52 4.45
C ILE A 86 34.76 -31.74 3.17
N LEU A 87 35.42 -32.06 2.05
CA LEU A 87 35.19 -31.42 0.76
C LEU A 87 33.78 -31.70 0.22
N ILE A 88 33.28 -32.93 0.41
CA ILE A 88 31.91 -33.33 0.08
C ILE A 88 30.90 -32.60 0.96
N ILE A 89 31.08 -32.59 2.28
CA ILE A 89 30.19 -31.89 3.22
C ILE A 89 30.15 -30.38 2.92
N GLY A 90 31.30 -29.77 2.64
CA GLY A 90 31.39 -28.37 2.22
C GLY A 90 30.62 -28.09 0.92
N HIS A 91 30.76 -28.96 -0.09
CA HIS A 91 29.98 -28.85 -1.33
C HIS A 91 28.47 -28.98 -1.11
N ILE A 92 28.05 -29.93 -0.26
CA ILE A 92 26.63 -30.12 0.08
C ILE A 92 26.09 -28.87 0.78
N LEU A 93 26.80 -28.31 1.76
CA LEU A 93 26.39 -27.11 2.47
C LEU A 93 26.29 -25.89 1.54
N ILE A 94 27.25 -25.69 0.63
CA ILE A 94 27.21 -24.61 -0.37
C ILE A 94 26.00 -24.77 -1.31
N ASN A 95 25.71 -25.99 -1.75
CA ASN A 95 24.57 -26.25 -2.65
C ASN A 95 23.23 -26.05 -1.93
N ILE A 96 23.11 -26.44 -0.66
CA ILE A 96 21.93 -26.15 0.16
C ILE A 96 21.77 -24.63 0.30
N ALA A 97 22.83 -23.89 0.63
CA ALA A 97 22.76 -22.43 0.74
C ALA A 97 22.32 -21.74 -0.56
N LYS A 98 22.87 -22.18 -1.71
CA LYS A 98 22.46 -21.70 -3.04
C LYS A 98 20.98 -21.99 -3.33
N LEU A 99 20.53 -23.21 -3.01
CA LEU A 99 19.13 -23.61 -3.21
C LEU A 99 18.17 -22.81 -2.32
N THR A 100 18.51 -22.63 -1.04
CA THR A 100 17.71 -21.82 -0.11
C THR A 100 17.62 -20.38 -0.59
N TYR A 101 18.72 -19.79 -1.05
CA TYR A 101 18.74 -18.44 -1.61
C TYR A 101 17.86 -18.31 -2.87
N ALA A 102 17.91 -19.31 -3.77
CA ALA A 102 17.07 -19.32 -4.97
C ALA A 102 15.58 -19.41 -4.65
N LEU A 103 15.19 -20.30 -3.72
CA LEU A 103 13.80 -20.45 -3.27
C LEU A 103 13.28 -19.17 -2.60
N LEU A 104 14.12 -18.49 -1.83
CA LEU A 104 13.78 -17.23 -1.18
C LEU A 104 13.52 -16.12 -2.20
N ASN A 105 14.41 -15.96 -3.18
CA ASN A 105 14.21 -14.99 -4.26
C ASN A 105 12.94 -15.26 -5.05
N LEU A 106 12.66 -16.53 -5.37
CA LEU A 106 11.43 -16.93 -6.03
C LEU A 106 10.19 -16.53 -5.21
N ALA A 107 10.20 -16.77 -3.90
CA ALA A 107 9.12 -16.34 -3.01
C ALA A 107 8.92 -14.82 -3.01
N CYS A 108 10.01 -14.04 -2.98
CA CYS A 108 9.96 -12.58 -3.07
C CYS A 108 9.34 -12.10 -4.40
N TYR A 109 9.68 -12.73 -5.53
CA TYR A 109 9.09 -12.40 -6.83
C TYR A 109 7.60 -12.72 -6.87
N ILE A 110 7.19 -13.90 -6.40
CA ILE A 110 5.78 -14.31 -6.35
C ILE A 110 4.95 -13.32 -5.52
N ILE A 111 5.47 -12.91 -4.36
CA ILE A 111 4.76 -11.96 -3.49
C ILE A 111 4.69 -10.57 -4.12
N SER A 112 5.80 -10.09 -4.69
CA SER A 112 5.81 -8.80 -5.38
C SER A 112 4.81 -8.76 -6.53
N PHE A 113 4.71 -9.86 -7.29
CA PHE A 113 3.74 -10.02 -8.36
C PHE A 113 2.31 -10.08 -7.84
N ALA A 114 2.04 -10.84 -6.78
CA ALA A 114 0.72 -10.93 -6.14
C ALA A 114 0.27 -9.58 -5.55
N MET A 115 1.19 -8.82 -4.95
CA MET A 115 0.95 -7.45 -4.51
C MET A 115 0.62 -6.53 -5.70
N GLY A 116 1.36 -6.65 -6.80
CA GLY A 116 1.10 -5.91 -8.04
C GLY A 116 -0.31 -6.19 -8.60
N ILE A 117 -0.70 -7.46 -8.72
CA ILE A 117 -2.05 -7.83 -9.15
C ILE A 117 -3.11 -7.24 -8.22
N ARG A 118 -2.91 -7.36 -6.91
CA ARG A 118 -3.89 -6.87 -5.92
C ARG A 118 -4.01 -5.34 -5.93
N PHE A 119 -2.89 -4.64 -6.13
CA PHE A 119 -2.86 -3.20 -6.33
C PHE A 119 -3.66 -2.78 -7.57
N VAL A 120 -3.41 -3.43 -8.71
CA VAL A 120 -4.15 -3.18 -9.94
C VAL A 120 -5.64 -3.47 -9.78
N ASN A 121 -5.98 -4.61 -9.16
CA ASN A 121 -7.37 -4.96 -8.87
C ASN A 121 -8.07 -3.91 -7.99
N TYR A 122 -7.39 -3.37 -6.97
CA TYR A 122 -7.95 -2.28 -6.17
C TYR A 122 -8.19 -1.02 -6.98
N LEU A 123 -7.32 -0.66 -7.93
CA LEU A 123 -7.55 0.50 -8.80
C LEU A 123 -8.77 0.31 -9.72
N TYR A 124 -8.99 -0.89 -10.25
CA TYR A 124 -10.11 -1.16 -11.16
C TYR A 124 -11.44 -1.40 -10.45
N THR A 125 -11.43 -2.04 -9.28
CA THR A 125 -12.66 -2.35 -8.53
C THR A 125 -13.17 -1.19 -7.69
N LYS A 126 -12.32 -0.20 -7.41
CA LYS A 126 -12.64 0.94 -6.56
C LYS A 126 -12.52 2.24 -7.38
N PRO A 127 -13.57 2.64 -8.12
CA PRO A 127 -13.51 3.84 -8.94
C PRO A 127 -13.20 5.05 -8.08
N PHE A 128 -12.03 5.66 -8.31
CA PHE A 128 -11.61 6.86 -7.61
C PHE A 128 -12.03 8.10 -8.38
N VAL A 129 -13.02 8.80 -7.83
CA VAL A 129 -13.47 10.10 -8.34
C VAL A 129 -13.08 11.17 -7.32
N ALA A 130 -12.06 11.97 -7.64
CA ALA A 130 -11.65 13.07 -6.79
C ALA A 130 -12.70 14.18 -6.76
N MET A 131 -12.89 14.80 -5.59
CA MET A 131 -13.66 16.03 -5.45
C MET A 131 -12.72 17.24 -5.47
N THR A 132 -13.24 18.39 -5.89
CA THR A 132 -12.61 19.69 -5.64
C THR A 132 -12.71 20.05 -4.15
N ASP A 133 -11.88 20.99 -3.70
CA ASP A 133 -11.87 21.38 -2.28
C ASP A 133 -13.18 22.10 -1.90
N GLN A 134 -13.73 22.93 -2.81
CA GLN A 134 -15.04 23.56 -2.64
C GLN A 134 -16.18 22.53 -2.53
N GLU A 135 -16.19 21.51 -3.38
CA GLU A 135 -17.20 20.44 -3.31
C GLU A 135 -17.10 19.65 -2.00
N HIS A 136 -15.89 19.48 -1.48
CA HIS A 136 -15.63 18.79 -0.24
C HIS A 136 -16.11 19.60 0.97
N ILE A 137 -15.79 20.90 1.03
CA ILE A 137 -16.28 21.80 2.09
C ILE A 137 -17.82 21.85 2.09
N ALA A 138 -18.43 21.99 0.91
CA ALA A 138 -19.88 21.97 0.76
C ALA A 138 -20.51 20.64 1.23
N LEU A 139 -19.85 19.51 0.98
CA LEU A 139 -20.28 18.20 1.47
C LEU A 139 -20.28 18.16 3.00
N ILE A 140 -19.20 18.61 3.64
CA ILE A 140 -19.09 18.63 5.11
C ILE A 140 -20.13 19.55 5.75
N SER A 141 -20.35 20.73 5.17
CA SER A 141 -21.38 21.66 5.64
C SER A 141 -22.78 21.02 5.59
N LYS A 142 -23.11 20.33 4.49
CA LYS A 142 -24.37 19.59 4.36
C LYS A 142 -24.49 18.40 5.32
N LEU A 143 -23.39 17.69 5.61
CA LEU A 143 -23.40 16.61 6.60
C LEU A 143 -23.66 17.15 8.02
N LYS A 144 -23.05 18.28 8.38
CA LYS A 144 -23.32 18.95 9.65
C LYS A 144 -24.80 19.36 9.77
N SER A 145 -25.40 19.90 8.71
CA SER A 145 -26.82 20.31 8.75
C SER A 145 -27.79 19.13 8.90
N THR A 146 -27.39 17.90 8.54
CA THR A 146 -28.19 16.68 8.77
C THR A 146 -27.89 15.99 10.10
N GLY A 147 -27.07 16.62 10.96
CA GLY A 147 -26.68 16.12 12.28
C GLY A 147 -25.60 15.05 12.26
N ILE A 148 -24.90 14.85 11.13
CA ILE A 148 -23.77 13.91 11.02
C ILE A 148 -22.47 14.69 11.15
N VAL A 149 -21.83 14.55 12.31
CA VAL A 149 -20.61 15.31 12.67
C VAL A 149 -19.42 14.35 12.77
N GLY A 150 -18.29 14.75 12.19
CA GLY A 150 -17.04 13.98 12.25
C GLY A 150 -16.37 14.08 13.62
N LYS A 151 -15.43 13.18 13.89
CA LYS A 151 -14.63 13.16 15.12
C LYS A 151 -13.42 14.08 14.93
N HIS A 152 -13.19 14.99 15.87
CA HIS A 152 -11.98 15.80 15.87
C HIS A 152 -10.79 14.97 16.37
N MET A 153 -9.75 14.85 15.56
CA MET A 153 -8.48 14.22 15.92
C MET A 153 -7.31 15.10 15.49
N ASN A 154 -6.52 15.61 16.44
CA ASN A 154 -5.26 16.32 16.19
C ASN A 154 -5.35 17.47 15.15
N GLY A 155 -6.40 18.28 15.20
CA GLY A 155 -6.62 19.38 14.23
C GLY A 155 -7.18 18.92 12.87
N TYR A 156 -7.61 17.66 12.77
CA TYR A 156 -8.31 17.10 11.62
C TYR A 156 -9.74 16.69 11.99
N LEU A 157 -10.65 16.82 11.03
CA LEU A 157 -12.01 16.28 11.11
C LEU A 157 -12.00 14.94 10.38
N ASP A 158 -12.20 13.87 11.13
CA ASP A 158 -12.21 12.50 10.62
C ASP A 158 -13.64 11.95 10.60
N TYR A 159 -13.98 11.27 9.51
CA TYR A 159 -15.28 10.63 9.35
C TYR A 159 -15.06 9.15 9.10
N ASP A 160 -15.76 8.31 9.85
CA ASP A 160 -15.94 6.93 9.46
C ASP A 160 -16.99 6.88 8.33
N TRP A 161 -16.50 6.92 7.08
CA TRP A 161 -17.36 7.00 5.91
C TRP A 161 -18.30 5.78 5.74
N ASP A 162 -17.98 4.63 6.34
CA ASP A 162 -18.90 3.48 6.39
C ASP A 162 -20.09 3.78 7.30
N GLU A 163 -19.81 4.30 8.50
CA GLU A 163 -20.83 4.70 9.46
C GLU A 163 -21.69 5.84 8.90
N VAL A 164 -21.07 6.82 8.22
CA VAL A 164 -21.79 7.93 7.58
C VAL A 164 -22.77 7.43 6.50
N LEU A 165 -22.35 6.52 5.63
CA LEU A 165 -23.22 5.97 4.58
C LEU A 165 -24.39 5.19 5.18
N ASN A 166 -24.14 4.35 6.18
CA ASN A 166 -25.19 3.60 6.87
C ASN A 166 -26.20 4.54 7.53
N ASN A 167 -25.72 5.54 8.28
CA ASN A 167 -26.57 6.53 8.94
C ASN A 167 -27.42 7.33 7.94
N LEU A 168 -26.85 7.74 6.82
CA LEU A 168 -27.59 8.45 5.77
C LEU A 168 -28.66 7.56 5.13
N TYR A 169 -28.33 6.30 4.85
CA TYR A 169 -29.27 5.35 4.26
C TYR A 169 -30.44 5.07 5.22
N GLU A 170 -30.17 4.82 6.50
CA GLU A 170 -31.21 4.59 7.51
C GLU A 170 -32.09 5.83 7.76
N LYS A 171 -31.51 7.03 7.72
CA LYS A 171 -32.31 8.27 7.82
C LYS A 171 -33.16 8.47 6.57
N TYR A 172 -32.60 8.26 5.38
CA TYR A 172 -33.35 8.35 4.13
C TYR A 172 -34.54 7.38 4.10
N LEU A 173 -34.35 6.13 4.55
CA LEU A 173 -35.45 5.15 4.63
C LEU A 173 -36.56 5.57 5.60
N ARG A 174 -36.25 6.32 6.65
CA ARG A 174 -37.23 6.80 7.64
C ARG A 174 -37.94 8.08 7.21
N GLU A 175 -37.21 9.02 6.62
CA GLU A 175 -37.68 10.38 6.37
C GLU A 175 -38.10 10.62 4.90
N ALA A 176 -37.72 9.71 3.99
CA ALA A 176 -37.92 9.83 2.54
C ALA A 176 -37.41 11.16 1.94
N ASP A 177 -36.44 11.80 2.58
CA ASP A 177 -35.88 13.09 2.17
C ASP A 177 -34.91 12.91 0.98
N TYR A 178 -35.27 13.55 -0.13
CA TYR A 178 -34.47 13.57 -1.36
C TYR A 178 -33.06 14.13 -1.15
N THR A 179 -32.90 15.07 -0.21
CA THR A 179 -31.60 15.68 0.12
C THR A 179 -30.64 14.66 0.76
N LEU A 180 -31.17 13.75 1.59
CA LEU A 180 -30.39 12.66 2.18
C LEU A 180 -29.95 11.65 1.12
N ASN A 181 -30.81 11.36 0.14
CA ASN A 181 -30.48 10.48 -0.97
C ASN A 181 -29.40 11.10 -1.88
N GLU A 182 -29.49 12.39 -2.19
CA GLU A 182 -28.43 13.09 -2.95
C GLU A 182 -27.08 13.05 -2.23
N LEU A 183 -27.08 13.27 -0.90
CA LEU A 183 -25.89 13.15 -0.06
C LEU A 183 -25.31 11.74 -0.07
N TYR A 184 -26.16 10.73 0.12
CA TYR A 184 -25.78 9.32 0.08
C TYR A 184 -25.13 8.96 -1.26
N GLN A 185 -25.78 9.29 -2.39
CA GLN A 185 -25.25 9.01 -3.73
C GLN A 185 -23.93 9.74 -3.99
N LYS A 186 -23.81 11.00 -3.54
CA LYS A 186 -22.58 11.79 -3.69
C LYS A 186 -21.42 11.18 -2.90
N ILE A 187 -21.65 10.77 -1.65
CA ILE A 187 -20.62 10.11 -0.83
C ILE A 187 -20.26 8.76 -1.44
N GLN A 188 -21.23 7.97 -1.88
CA GLN A 188 -20.99 6.67 -2.51
C GLN A 188 -20.11 6.82 -3.76
N LYS A 189 -20.40 7.81 -4.61
CA LYS A 189 -19.59 8.13 -5.80
C LYS A 189 -18.14 8.51 -5.47
N HIS A 190 -17.93 9.25 -4.38
CA HIS A 190 -16.63 9.77 -3.98
C HIS A 190 -15.99 9.01 -2.82
N TYR A 191 -16.52 7.84 -2.47
CA TYR A 191 -16.22 7.15 -1.22
C TYR A 191 -14.73 6.85 -1.03
N PHE A 192 -14.05 6.35 -2.06
CA PHE A 192 -12.62 6.05 -1.99
C PHE A 192 -11.73 7.29 -2.00
N TYR A 193 -12.23 8.40 -2.55
CA TYR A 193 -11.58 9.70 -2.40
C TYR A 193 -11.63 10.14 -0.95
N LEU A 194 -12.84 10.15 -0.37
CA LEU A 194 -13.10 10.55 1.01
C LEU A 194 -12.33 9.70 2.03
N LYS A 195 -12.23 8.37 1.83
CA LYS A 195 -11.40 7.49 2.68
C LYS A 195 -9.90 7.72 2.57
N SER A 196 -9.44 8.33 1.47
CA SER A 196 -8.01 8.58 1.21
C SER A 196 -7.56 9.99 1.63
N THR A 197 -8.49 10.83 2.09
CA THR A 197 -8.23 12.22 2.45
C THR A 197 -8.61 12.48 3.91
N SER A 198 -7.76 13.22 4.61
CA SER A 198 -8.02 13.72 5.97
C SER A 198 -8.27 15.23 5.91
N ILE A 199 -9.31 15.72 6.57
CA ILE A 199 -9.75 17.13 6.52
C ILE A 199 -9.06 17.93 7.60
N ARG A 200 -8.39 19.04 7.28
CA ARG A 200 -7.86 19.96 8.30
C ARG A 200 -8.99 20.84 8.83
N VAL A 201 -9.12 20.98 10.15
CA VAL A 201 -10.24 21.66 10.81
C VAL A 201 -10.29 23.17 10.53
N PHE A 202 -9.16 23.79 10.19
CA PHE A 202 -9.04 25.25 9.99
C PHE A 202 -9.82 25.82 8.78
N GLU A 203 -10.51 25.00 7.99
CA GLU A 203 -11.33 25.43 6.84
C GLU A 203 -12.82 25.68 7.18
N PHE A 204 -13.23 25.56 8.46
CA PHE A 204 -14.65 25.65 8.86
C PHE A 204 -14.98 26.69 9.93
N ASP A 205 -13.97 27.41 10.46
CA ASP A 205 -14.14 28.41 11.53
C ASP A 205 -13.99 29.87 11.04
N SER A 206 -14.11 30.11 9.72
CA SER A 206 -14.11 31.46 9.11
C SER A 206 -15.50 31.88 8.66
#